data_AF-R6KCX1-F1
#
_entry.id   AF-R6KCX1-F1
#
_cell.length_a   1.000
_cell.length_b   1.000
_cell.length_c   1.000
_cell.angle_alpha   90.00
_cell.angle_beta   90.00
_cell.angle_gamma   90.00
#
_symmetry.space_group_name_H-M   'P 1'
#
loop_
_entity.id
_entity.type
_entity.pdbx_description
1 polymer ?
#
loop_
_entity_poly.entity_id
_entity_poly.type
_entity_poly.pdbx_seq_one_letter_code
_entity_poly.pdbx_strand_id
1 'polypeptide(L)' 'MLQATELGIASCIVSRGYETFASEEGKRLMKEWNVPDNYACQGFVILGLIDGEQPHSKPRRAGRTVIIEE' A
#
# COMPACT_ATOMS: atom_id res chain seq x y z
N MET A 1 -3.84 1.10 -6.68
CA MET A 1 -2.78 1.81 -7.43
C MET A 1 -3.16 1.97 -8.89
N LEU A 2 -3.11 0.92 -9.72
CA LEU A 2 -3.43 0.99 -11.16
C LEU A 2 -4.79 1.66 -11.45
N GLN A 3 -5.88 1.14 -10.87
CA GLN A 3 -7.21 1.72 -11.05
C GLN A 3 -7.32 3.17 -10.56
N ALA A 4 -6.64 3.50 -9.46
CA ALA A 4 -6.65 4.86 -8.92
C ALA A 4 -5.98 5.81 -9.92
N THR A 5 -4.82 5.43 -10.48
CA THR A 5 -4.12 6.20 -11.52
C THR A 5 -4.98 6.41 -12.76
N GLU A 6 -5.69 5.38 -13.25
CA GLU A 6 -6.60 5.50 -14.40
C GLU A 6 -7.73 6.51 -14.16
N LEU A 7 -8.18 6.65 -12.92
CA LEU A 7 -9.21 7.60 -12.50
C LEU A 7 -8.63 8.98 -12.12
N GLY A 8 -7.33 9.21 -12.29
CA GLY A 8 -6.68 10.46 -11.88
C GLY A 8 -6.53 10.64 -10.36
N ILE A 9 -6.70 9.57 -9.59
CA ILE A 9 -6.57 9.56 -8.12
C ILE A 9 -5.14 9.17 -7.74
N ALA A 10 -4.50 9.99 -6.91
CA ALA A 10 -3.21 9.65 -6.33
C ALA A 10 -3.37 8.56 -5.27
N SER A 11 -2.39 7.66 -5.19
CA SER A 11 -2.43 6.56 -4.24
C SER A 11 -1.04 6.21 -3.70
N CYS A 12 -0.98 5.66 -2.50
CA CYS A 12 0.27 5.20 -1.87
C CYS A 12 0.03 3.94 -1.04
N ILE A 13 0.98 2.99 -1.11
CA ILE A 13 1.00 1.81 -0.25
C ILE A 13 1.81 2.12 1.01
N VAL A 14 1.21 1.88 2.17
CA VAL A 14 1.89 1.97 3.46
C VAL A 14 2.04 0.57 4.05
N SER A 15 3.26 0.04 4.01
CA SER A 15 3.59 -1.34 4.41
C SER A 15 3.88 -1.49 5.92
N ARG A 16 3.05 -0.89 6.77
CA ARG A 16 3.15 -1.00 8.24
C ARG A 16 1.87 -1.52 8.90
N GLY A 17 1.02 -2.18 8.11
CA GLY A 17 -0.28 -2.67 8.57
C GLY A 17 -0.16 -3.58 9.79
N TYR A 18 0.78 -4.52 9.75
CA TYR A 18 0.97 -5.48 10.83
C TYR A 18 1.35 -4.80 12.14
N GLU A 19 2.37 -3.92 12.12
CA GLU A 19 2.85 -3.22 13.32
C GLU A 19 1.81 -2.25 13.88
N THR A 20 1.06 -1.56 13.01
CA THR A 20 -0.02 -0.67 13.43
C THR A 20 -1.08 -1.43 14.23
N PHE A 21 -1.50 -2.61 13.74
CA PHE A 21 -2.58 -3.39 14.35
C PHE A 21 -2.13 -4.39 15.43
N ALA A 22 -0.82 -4.55 15.63
CA ALA A 22 -0.29 -5.25 16.79
C ALA A 22 -0.48 -4.44 18.10
N SER A 23 -0.61 -3.12 18.00
CA SER A 23 -0.86 -2.22 19.14
C SER A 23 -2.28 -2.36 19.70
N GLU A 24 -2.47 -2.02 20.98
CA GLU A 24 -3.78 -2.04 21.62
C GLU A 24 -4.78 -1.07 20.97
N GLU A 25 -4.29 0.11 20.56
CA GLU A 25 -5.08 1.09 19.80
C GLU A 25 -5.53 0.52 18.46
N GLY A 26 -4.62 -0.12 17.72
CA GLY A 26 -4.93 -0.76 16.45
C GLY A 26 -5.98 -1.85 16.60
N LYS A 27 -5.82 -2.77 17.57
CA LYS A 27 -6.81 -3.82 17.84
C LYS A 27 -8.19 -3.24 18.19
N ARG A 28 -8.23 -2.12 18.93
CA ARG A 28 -9.48 -1.41 19.24
C ARG A 28 -10.15 -0.89 17.96
N LEU A 29 -9.38 -0.29 17.06
CA LEU A 29 -9.87 0.20 15.76
C LEU A 29 -10.39 -0.93 14.87
N MET A 30 -9.73 -2.10 14.84
CA MET A 30 -10.22 -3.27 14.09
C MET A 30 -11.62 -3.69 14.54
N LYS A 31 -11.84 -3.72 15.86
CA LYS A 31 -13.16 -4.04 16.43
C LYS A 31 -14.19 -2.98 16.08
N GLU A 32 -13.84 -1.71 16.20
CA GLU A 32 -14.70 -0.57 15.83
C GLU A 32 -15.12 -0.62 14.35
N TRP A 33 -14.21 -1.02 13.47
CA TRP A 33 -14.45 -1.14 12.03
C TRP A 33 -15.02 -2.52 11.62
N ASN A 34 -15.37 -3.37 12.59
CA ASN A 34 -15.93 -4.71 12.37
C ASN A 34 -15.03 -5.62 11.49
N VAL A 35 -13.71 -5.50 11.64
CA VAL A 35 -12.75 -6.41 10.99
C VAL A 35 -12.71 -7.73 11.77
N PRO A 36 -12.89 -8.90 11.13
CA PRO A 36 -12.86 -10.18 11.83
C PRO A 36 -11.49 -10.47 12.47
N ASP A 37 -11.49 -11.09 13.65
CA ASP A 37 -10.27 -11.35 14.44
C ASP A 37 -9.26 -12.29 13.75
N ASN A 38 -9.69 -13.07 12.76
CA ASN A 38 -8.81 -13.94 11.98
C ASN A 38 -8.14 -13.25 10.78
N TYR A 39 -8.27 -11.93 10.66
CA TYR A 39 -7.68 -11.14 9.59
C TYR A 39 -6.44 -10.41 10.10
N ALA A 40 -5.43 -10.31 9.25
CA ALA A 40 -4.22 -9.53 9.52
C ALA A 40 -4.10 -8.42 8.48
N CYS A 41 -3.82 -7.19 8.94
CA CYS A 41 -3.55 -6.08 8.05
C CYS A 41 -2.16 -6.23 7.41
N GLN A 42 -2.11 -6.37 6.08
CA GLN A 42 -0.85 -6.45 5.33
C GLN A 42 -0.30 -5.05 4.96
N GLY A 43 -1.18 -4.05 4.86
CA GLY A 43 -0.82 -2.71 4.50
C GLY A 43 -2.04 -1.87 4.17
N PHE A 44 -1.80 -0.58 3.95
CA PHE A 44 -2.84 0.38 3.63
C PHE A 44 -2.68 0.85 2.18
N VAL A 45 -3.79 1.13 1.53
CA VAL A 45 -3.83 1.91 0.30
C VAL A 45 -4.52 3.22 0.62
N ILE A 46 -3.75 4.29 0.72
CA ILE A 46 -4.32 5.63 0.87
C ILE A 46 -4.64 6.19 -0.51
N LEU A 47 -5.74 6.93 -0.60
CA LEU A 47 -6.23 7.57 -1.82
C LEU A 47 -6.40 9.06 -1.57
N GLY A 48 -6.11 9.89 -2.58
CA GLY A 48 -6.30 11.33 -2.49
C GLY A 48 -6.15 12.04 -3.82
N LEU A 49 -6.52 13.31 -3.86
CA LEU A 49 -6.20 14.20 -4.97
C LEU A 49 -4.85 14.84 -4.68
N ILE A 50 -3.93 14.77 -5.65
CA ILE A 50 -2.61 15.38 -5.51
C ILE A 50 -2.69 16.88 -5.81
N ASP A 51 -2.06 17.68 -4.96
CA ASP A 51 -1.78 19.08 -5.23
C ASP A 51 -0.30 19.21 -5.61
N GLY A 52 -0.03 19.18 -6.92
CA GLY A 52 1.32 19.20 -7.48
C GLY A 52 1.60 18.07 -8.49
N GLU A 53 2.86 17.90 -8.83
CA GLU A 53 3.30 16.94 -9.86
C GLU A 53 3.35 15.50 -9.34
N GLN A 54 2.98 14.55 -10.20
CA GLN A 54 3.17 13.12 -9.95
C GLN A 54 4.67 12.78 -9.83
N PRO A 55 5.07 11.98 -8.84
CA PRO A 55 6.47 11.59 -8.70
C PRO A 55 6.95 10.82 -9.94
N HIS A 56 8.07 11.28 -10.52
CA HIS A 56 8.62 10.66 -11.72
C HIS A 56 9.13 9.23 -11.49
N SER A 57 8.99 8.39 -12.51
CA SER A 57 9.55 7.05 -12.52
C SER A 57 11.08 7.11 -12.48
N LYS A 58 11.69 6.51 -11.45
CA LYS A 58 13.14 6.29 -11.41
C LYS A 58 13.51 5.11 -12.34
N PRO A 59 14.63 5.20 -13.08
CA PRO A 59 15.16 4.06 -13.82
C PRO A 59 15.29 2.82 -12.92
N ARG A 60 14.96 1.64 -13.44
CA ARG A 60 15.13 0.39 -12.69
C ARG A 60 16.62 0.11 -12.51
N ARG A 61 17.00 -0.38 -11.33
CA ARG A 61 18.38 -0.81 -11.06
C ARG A 61 18.76 -1.95 -12.02
N ALA A 62 19.90 -1.83 -12.69
CA ALA A 62 20.44 -2.86 -13.57
C ALA A 62 20.67 -4.19 -12.83
N GLY A 63 20.54 -5.32 -13.53
CA GLY A 63 20.74 -6.66 -12.97
C GLY A 63 19.61 -7.17 -12.06
N ARG A 64 18.43 -6.53 -12.05
CA ARG A 64 17.24 -7.01 -11.32
C ARG A 64 16.42 -8.07 -12.07
N THR A 65 16.73 -8.33 -13.33
CA THR A 65 16.08 -9.36 -14.13
C THR A 65 17.09 -10.46 -14.41
N VAL A 66 16.73 -11.70 -14.11
CA VAL A 66 17.46 -12.90 -14.52
C VAL A 66 16.59 -13.57 -15.58
N ILE A 67 17.12 -13.70 -16.79
CA ILE A 67 16.48 -14.46 -17.87
C ILE A 67 17.27 -15.77 -17.95
N ILE A 68 16.58 -16.89 -17.85
CA ILE A 68 17.17 -18.22 -18.05
C ILE A 68 16.66 -18.71 -19.39
N GLU A 69 17.58 -18.94 -20.33
CA GLU A 69 17.30 -19.57 -21.61
C GLU A 69 17.34 -21.10 -21.42
N GLU A 70 16.47 -21.83 -22.13
CA GLU A 70 16.38 -23.31 -22.07
C GLU A 70 17.66 -24.01 -22.55
#